data_AF-A0A7L5EIE3-F1
#
_entry.id   AF-A0A7L5EIE3-F1
#
_cell.length_a   1.000
_cell.length_b   1.000
_cell.length_c   1.000
_cell.angle_alpha   90.00
_cell.angle_beta   90.00
_cell.angle_gamma   90.00
#
_symmetry.space_group_name_H-M   'P 1'
#
loop_
_entity.id
_entity.type
_entity.pdbx_description
1 polymer ?
#
loop_
_entity_poly.entity_id
_entity_poly.type
_entity_poly.pdbx_seq_one_letter_code
_entity_poly.pdbx_strand_id
1 'polypeptide(L)'
;MDMMKIMNCSEMLSCAEMLEKYVSEYQKTRKNMKLVSEDMSLWKQMYYPRLVLSGPRLLDDKFFGSNNTNLGIGADGEFSGYELFQFLYRLYKEISNRL
;
A
#
# COMPACT_ATOMS: atom_id res chain seq x y z
N MET A 1 5.82 10.10 -23.10
CA MET A 1 6.05 9.36 -21.85
C MET A 1 5.58 10.27 -20.73
N ASP A 2 4.32 10.13 -20.32
CA ASP A 2 3.79 10.96 -19.24
C ASP A 2 4.63 10.72 -17.99
N MET A 3 5.20 11.80 -17.44
CA MET A 3 5.74 11.78 -16.09
C MET A 3 4.58 11.39 -15.17
N MET A 4 4.57 10.14 -14.69
CA MET A 4 3.67 9.75 -13.61
C MET A 4 3.86 10.74 -12.47
N LYS A 5 2.86 11.59 -12.26
CA LYS A 5 2.89 12.65 -11.26
C LYS A 5 3.14 11.98 -9.90
N ILE A 6 4.26 12.34 -9.27
CA ILE A 6 4.59 11.85 -7.93
C ILE A 6 3.41 12.17 -7.02
N MET A 7 2.88 11.13 -6.36
CA MET A 7 1.74 11.27 -5.46
C MET A 7 2.08 12.28 -4.35
N ASN A 8 1.17 13.22 -4.10
CA ASN A 8 1.34 14.24 -3.07
C ASN A 8 0.92 13.71 -1.68
N CYS A 9 1.23 14.45 -0.61
CA CYS A 9 0.95 13.99 0.77
C CYS A 9 -0.53 13.77 1.05
N SER A 10 -1.44 14.57 0.46
CA SER A 10 -2.89 14.37 0.62
C SER A 10 -3.36 13.06 -0.02
N GLU A 11 -2.88 12.75 -1.23
CA GLU A 11 -3.21 11.48 -1.90
C GLU A 11 -2.63 10.27 -1.14
N MET A 12 -1.43 10.41 -0.55
CA MET A 12 -0.84 9.39 0.32
C MET A 12 -1.64 9.19 1.61
N LEU A 13 -2.13 10.26 2.23
CA LEU A 13 -2.98 10.19 3.41
C LEU A 13 -4.30 9.47 3.09
N SER A 14 -4.94 9.78 1.96
CA SER A 14 -6.16 9.06 1.53
C SER A 14 -5.92 7.57 1.28
N CYS A 15 -4.72 7.18 0.84
CA CYS A 15 -4.33 5.77 0.76
C CYS A 15 -4.22 5.13 2.15
N ALA A 16 -3.62 5.84 3.11
CA ALA A 16 -3.50 5.37 4.48
C ALA A 16 -4.88 5.17 5.14
N GLU A 17 -5.76 6.17 5.02
CA GLU A 17 -7.14 6.12 5.53
C GLU A 17 -7.92 4.92 4.97
N MET A 18 -7.73 4.61 3.68
CA MET A 18 -8.33 3.43 3.06
C MET A 18 -7.81 2.13 3.71
N LEU A 19 -6.50 1.99 3.86
CA LEU A 19 -5.86 0.80 4.42
C LEU A 19 -6.15 0.62 5.93
N GLU A 20 -6.32 1.71 6.66
CA GLU A 20 -6.64 1.69 8.09
C GLU A 20 -7.99 1.04 8.41
N LYS A 21 -8.94 1.07 7.47
CA LYS A 21 -10.22 0.32 7.60
C LYS A 21 -9.97 -1.17 7.88
N TYR A 22 -8.91 -1.74 7.30
CA TYR A 22 -8.57 -3.15 7.40
C TYR A 22 -7.78 -3.49 8.68
N VAL A 23 -7.24 -2.49 9.40
CA VAL A 23 -6.55 -2.73 10.69
C VAL A 23 -7.51 -3.32 11.72
N SER A 24 -8.71 -2.76 11.82
CA SER A 24 -9.73 -3.23 12.76
C SER A 24 -10.22 -4.65 12.43
N GLU A 25 -10.30 -4.98 11.14
CA GLU A 25 -10.70 -6.31 10.69
C GLU A 25 -9.61 -7.35 10.97
N TYR A 26 -8.35 -7.03 10.69
CA TYR A 26 -7.21 -7.90 11.01
C TYR A 26 -7.13 -8.21 12.49
N GLN A 27 -7.36 -7.21 13.35
CA GLN A 27 -7.32 -7.39 14.80
C GLN A 27 -8.32 -8.43 15.30
N LYS A 28 -9.47 -8.54 14.62
CA LYS A 28 -10.53 -9.52 14.96
C LYS A 28 -10.24 -10.89 14.40
N THR A 29 -9.80 -10.98 13.15
CA THR A 29 -9.74 -12.27 12.43
C THR A 29 -8.36 -12.92 12.45
N ARG A 30 -7.28 -12.12 12.53
CA ARG A 30 -5.89 -12.55 12.33
C ARG A 30 -5.62 -13.30 11.03
N LYS A 31 -6.51 -13.18 10.05
CA LYS A 31 -6.41 -13.83 8.74
C LYS A 31 -5.81 -12.87 7.71
N ASN A 32 -5.41 -13.43 6.57
CA ASN A 32 -5.16 -12.63 5.37
C ASN A 32 -6.44 -11.91 4.97
N MET A 33 -6.27 -10.72 4.44
CA MET A 33 -7.34 -9.82 4.05
C MET A 33 -7.20 -9.49 2.58
N LYS A 34 -8.30 -8.95 2.04
CA LYS A 34 -8.35 -8.54 0.65
C LYS A 34 -9.09 -7.21 0.55
N LEU A 35 -8.56 -6.30 -0.25
CA LEU A 35 -9.30 -5.08 -0.61
C LEU A 35 -10.60 -5.46 -1.30
N VAL A 36 -11.69 -4.78 -0.92
CA VAL A 36 -13.03 -5.05 -1.47
C VAL A 36 -13.60 -3.84 -2.21
N SER A 37 -14.41 -4.12 -3.23
CA SER A 37 -15.24 -3.13 -3.93
C SER A 37 -14.47 -1.88 -4.41
N GLU A 38 -14.82 -0.70 -3.89
CA GLU A 38 -14.24 0.59 -4.25
C GLU A 38 -12.77 0.69 -3.87
N ASP A 39 -12.37 0.19 -2.70
CA ASP A 39 -10.99 0.21 -2.24
C ASP A 39 -10.08 -0.57 -3.21
N MET A 40 -10.56 -1.71 -3.71
CA MET A 40 -9.83 -2.51 -4.71
C MET A 40 -9.74 -1.80 -6.07
N SER A 41 -10.78 -1.06 -6.44
CA SER A 41 -10.80 -0.26 -7.67
C SER A 41 -9.80 0.90 -7.59
N LEU A 42 -9.80 1.64 -6.48
CA LEU A 42 -8.85 2.72 -6.20
C LEU A 42 -7.42 2.21 -6.13
N TRP A 43 -7.21 1.06 -5.49
CA TRP A 43 -5.89 0.43 -5.42
C TRP A 43 -5.32 0.15 -6.81
N LYS A 44 -6.07 -0.55 -7.67
CA LYS A 44 -5.61 -0.90 -9.01
C LYS A 44 -5.40 0.31 -9.92
N GLN A 45 -6.27 1.30 -9.85
CA GLN A 45 -6.26 2.42 -10.78
C GLN A 45 -5.30 3.54 -10.37
N MET A 46 -5.08 3.72 -9.07
CA MET A 46 -4.35 4.87 -8.53
C MET A 46 -3.17 4.46 -7.67
N TYR A 47 -3.39 3.72 -6.58
CA TYR A 47 -2.35 3.53 -5.56
C TYR A 47 -1.28 2.54 -5.99
N TYR A 48 -1.63 1.34 -6.43
CA TYR A 48 -0.68 0.30 -6.82
C TYR A 48 0.27 0.76 -7.95
N PRO A 49 -0.21 1.35 -9.07
CA PRO A 49 0.70 1.80 -10.12
C PRO A 49 1.63 2.93 -9.67
N ARG A 50 1.17 3.84 -8.80
CA ARG A 50 1.90 5.07 -8.43
C ARG A 50 2.80 4.90 -7.21
N LEU A 51 2.42 4.05 -6.28
CA LEU A 51 3.13 3.81 -5.03
C LEU A 51 4.03 2.58 -5.11
N VAL A 52 3.56 1.49 -5.73
CA VAL A 52 4.26 0.21 -5.76
C VAL A 52 5.06 0.03 -7.05
N LEU A 53 4.43 0.15 -8.23
CA LEU A 53 5.10 -0.14 -9.51
C LEU A 53 6.08 0.97 -9.96
N SER A 54 5.68 2.23 -9.86
CA SER A 54 6.47 3.38 -10.36
C SER A 54 7.24 4.13 -9.26
N GLY A 55 7.07 3.73 -8.00
CA GLY A 55 7.66 4.43 -6.87
C GLY A 55 9.05 3.89 -6.50
N PRO A 56 10.13 4.70 -6.50
CA PRO A 56 11.40 4.30 -5.89
C PRO A 56 11.35 4.21 -4.35
N ARG A 57 10.18 4.49 -3.72
CA ARG A 57 10.08 4.81 -2.29
C ARG A 57 9.29 3.79 -1.47
N LEU A 58 8.28 3.15 -2.07
CA LEU A 58 7.48 2.09 -1.43
C LEU A 58 7.67 0.73 -2.14
N LEU A 59 8.92 0.37 -2.43
CA LEU A 59 9.36 -0.98 -2.84
C LEU A 59 8.93 -2.05 -1.81
N ASP A 60 7.69 -2.54 -1.93
CA ASP A 60 7.01 -3.38 -0.94
C ASP A 60 7.63 -4.77 -0.81
N ASP A 61 7.93 -5.38 -1.95
CA ASP A 61 8.62 -6.65 -2.11
C ASP A 61 10.09 -6.59 -1.62
N LYS A 62 10.82 -5.51 -1.92
CA LYS A 62 12.24 -5.37 -1.57
C LYS A 62 12.49 -5.17 -0.09
N PHE A 63 11.49 -4.73 0.68
CA PHE A 63 11.61 -4.64 2.14
C PHE A 63 11.92 -6.01 2.76
N PHE A 64 11.34 -7.07 2.20
CA PHE A 64 11.50 -8.43 2.72
C PHE A 64 12.84 -9.08 2.32
N GLY A 65 13.73 -8.36 1.63
CA GLY A 65 15.04 -8.87 1.23
C GLY A 65 14.98 -10.11 0.34
N SER A 66 13.83 -10.39 -0.28
CA SER A 66 13.58 -11.61 -1.03
C SER A 66 13.34 -11.29 -2.50
N ASN A 67 13.72 -12.21 -3.39
CA ASN A 67 13.30 -12.17 -4.79
C ASN A 67 11.82 -12.60 -4.96
N ASN A 68 11.06 -12.71 -3.87
CA ASN A 68 9.65 -13.08 -3.92
C ASN A 68 8.81 -11.83 -4.15
N THR A 69 8.33 -11.67 -5.38
CA THR A 69 7.45 -10.59 -5.81
C THR A 69 6.02 -10.71 -5.26
N ASN A 70 5.72 -11.77 -4.49
CA ASN A 70 4.42 -11.98 -3.86
C ASN A 70 4.34 -11.40 -2.44
N LEU A 71 5.30 -10.54 -2.04
CA LEU A 71 5.31 -9.91 -0.73
C LEU A 71 4.87 -8.46 -0.84
N GLY A 72 4.01 -8.05 0.09
CA GLY A 72 3.38 -6.74 0.12
C GLY A 72 1.90 -6.78 -0.25
N ILE A 73 1.32 -5.61 -0.49
CA ILE A 73 -0.04 -5.49 -1.03
C ILE A 73 0.06 -5.58 -2.56
N GLY A 74 -0.24 -6.75 -3.09
CA GLY A 74 -0.12 -7.03 -4.53
C GLY A 74 -1.18 -6.32 -5.38
N ALA A 75 -1.05 -6.47 -6.71
CA ALA A 75 -2.06 -6.00 -7.66
C ALA A 75 -3.44 -6.68 -7.47
N ASP A 76 -3.44 -7.85 -6.84
CA ASP A 76 -4.62 -8.62 -6.45
C ASP A 76 -5.27 -8.13 -5.15
N GLY A 77 -4.64 -7.16 -4.47
CA GLY A 77 -5.13 -6.52 -3.26
C GLY A 77 -5.23 -7.47 -2.06
N GLU A 78 -4.59 -8.63 -2.12
CA GLU A 78 -4.51 -9.57 -0.99
C GLU A 78 -3.25 -9.30 -0.18
N PHE A 79 -3.36 -9.38 1.14
CA PHE A 79 -2.27 -9.07 2.05
C PHE A 79 -2.49 -9.68 3.45
N SER A 80 -1.40 -10.03 4.10
CA SER A 80 -1.35 -10.35 5.52
C SER A 80 -1.38 -9.07 6.37
N GLY A 81 -1.65 -9.23 7.67
CA GLY A 81 -1.52 -8.10 8.60
C GLY A 81 -0.08 -7.57 8.70
N TYR A 82 0.93 -8.42 8.52
CA TYR A 82 2.32 -7.97 8.49
C TYR A 82 2.56 -7.01 7.33
N GLU A 83 2.11 -7.37 6.12
CA GLU A 83 2.21 -6.54 4.91
C GLU A 83 1.43 -5.24 5.07
N LEU A 84 0.23 -5.27 5.66
CA LEU A 84 -0.55 -4.07 5.95
C LEU A 84 0.24 -3.08 6.83
N PHE A 85 0.76 -3.53 7.98
CA PHE A 85 1.46 -2.64 8.90
C PHE A 85 2.80 -2.16 8.35
N GLN A 86 3.51 -3.00 7.59
CA GLN A 86 4.72 -2.60 6.88
C GLN A 86 4.44 -1.48 5.89
N PHE A 87 3.41 -1.66 5.05
CA PHE A 87 3.03 -0.68 4.05
C PHE A 87 2.63 0.65 4.70
N LEU A 88 1.76 0.61 5.72
CA LEU A 88 1.33 1.79 6.47
C LEU A 88 2.51 2.53 7.10
N TYR A 89 3.44 1.82 7.76
CA TYR A 89 4.63 2.43 8.35
C TYR A 89 5.44 3.22 7.31
N ARG A 90 5.65 2.63 6.13
CA ARG A 90 6.46 3.25 5.08
C ARG A 90 5.73 4.42 4.42
N LEU A 91 4.42 4.30 4.22
CA LEU A 91 3.58 5.36 3.70
C LEU A 91 3.65 6.58 4.63
N TYR A 92 3.49 6.39 5.94
CA TYR A 92 3.61 7.46 6.92
C TYR A 92 5.02 8.03 7.04
N LYS A 93 6.07 7.19 6.96
CA LYS A 93 7.45 7.66 6.91
C LYS A 93 7.71 8.56 5.71
N GLU A 94 7.18 8.19 4.54
CA GLU A 94 7.31 9.00 3.33
C GLU A 94 6.55 10.33 3.44
N ILE A 95 5.35 10.33 4.01
CA ILE A 95 4.61 11.56 4.32
C ILE A 95 5.41 12.45 5.27
N SER A 96 5.92 11.88 6.37
CA SER A 96 6.68 12.62 7.37
C SER A 96 7.97 13.23 6.84
N ASN A 97 8.63 12.59 5.87
CA ASN A 97 9.86 13.13 5.25
C ASN A 97 9.60 14.33 4.32
N ARG A 98 8.33 14.62 4.02
CA ARG A 98 7.91 15.69 3.09
C ARG A 98 7.23 16.87 3.78
N LEU A 99 7.03 16.76 5.10
CA LEU A 99 6.60 17.85 5.97
C LEU A 99 7.82 18.64 6.44
#